data_AF-A0A5F2H7K2-F1
#
_entry.id   AF-A0A5F2H7K2-F1
#
_cell.length_a   1.000
_cell.length_b   1.000
_cell.length_c   1.000
_cell.angle_alpha   90.00
_cell.angle_beta   90.00
_cell.angle_gamma   90.00
#
_symmetry.space_group_name_H-M   'P 1'
#
loop_
_entity.id
_entity.type
_entity.pdbx_description
1 polymer ?
#
loop_
_entity_poly.entity_id
_entity_poly.type
_entity_poly.pdbx_seq_one_letter_code
_entity_poly.pdbx_strand_id
1 'polypeptide(L)'
;MQSAFGGIDFGTSNSTVGVIRNGQARLVALEGEQPTLPSAVFFNFEDGHTYFGRRAISDYTDSIEGRLMRSLKSVLGSSLAHEKTRIKARLIGFTDIIGFFIAHLKQRLEEDAGSSVETIVLGRPVQFVDDDAEADARAQGELEKAARAQGFKHIAFQFEPIAAALDYEQKVAREELALIVDMGGGTSDFSVVRVSPERARSTDRKGDILANRGIHIGGTDFDRLLSIAHVMPELGYLTPTKDGKRNLPASYFIDLATWQRINLVYTAKAMTDLRQIRFEAERADLVGRFIHIVEHRYGHAIAGLVERAKIALTDQSSAEVRVSLPGARFAAEITRGGLEATIGDDIERVTATVRQTIADAGVDASAITAVFLTGGSTAIPLAKRQILSLVPQASVIEGDMFGSVGLGLALDAQRKFA
;
A
#
# COMPACT_ATOMS: atom_id res chain seq x y z
N MET A 1 32.73 -16.18 -8.55
CA MET A 1 31.62 -15.39 -9.11
C MET A 1 31.03 -14.59 -7.98
N GLN A 2 30.94 -13.27 -8.11
CA GLN A 2 30.27 -12.42 -7.15
C GLN A 2 28.78 -12.81 -7.16
N SER A 3 28.19 -13.03 -5.98
CA SER A 3 26.79 -13.45 -5.90
C SER A 3 25.91 -12.30 -6.36
N ALA A 4 24.94 -12.57 -7.24
CA ALA A 4 24.00 -11.55 -7.69
C ALA A 4 23.13 -11.08 -6.51
N PHE A 5 22.82 -9.79 -6.46
CA PHE A 5 22.00 -9.16 -5.43
C PHE A 5 21.03 -8.12 -6.03
N GLY A 6 20.00 -7.77 -5.27
CA GLY A 6 19.04 -6.74 -5.67
C GLY A 6 18.28 -6.13 -4.49
N GLY A 7 17.52 -5.08 -4.77
CA GLY A 7 16.57 -4.47 -3.85
C GLY A 7 15.14 -4.85 -4.24
N ILE A 8 14.30 -5.22 -3.28
CA ILE A 8 12.87 -5.48 -3.51
C ILE A 8 12.05 -4.56 -2.60
N ASP A 9 11.28 -3.68 -3.23
CA ASP A 9 10.22 -2.94 -2.56
C ASP A 9 8.91 -3.71 -2.74
N PHE A 10 8.47 -4.38 -1.67
CA PHE A 10 7.14 -4.99 -1.61
C PHE A 10 6.18 -3.98 -0.98
N GLY A 11 5.57 -3.12 -1.81
CA GLY A 11 4.63 -2.10 -1.37
C GLY A 11 3.19 -2.61 -1.26
N THR A 12 2.34 -1.87 -0.55
CA THR A 12 0.91 -2.24 -0.37
C THR A 12 0.13 -2.23 -1.68
N SER A 13 0.41 -1.24 -2.55
CA SER A 13 -0.31 -1.06 -3.82
C SER A 13 0.50 -1.45 -5.03
N ASN A 14 1.79 -1.09 -5.05
CA ASN A 14 2.74 -1.41 -6.12
C ASN A 14 4.04 -1.90 -5.52
N SER A 15 4.78 -2.70 -6.27
CA SER A 15 6.09 -3.23 -5.92
C SER A 15 7.10 -2.91 -7.03
N THR A 16 8.36 -2.78 -6.66
CA THR A 16 9.47 -2.58 -7.59
C THR A 16 10.65 -3.48 -7.24
N VAL A 17 11.51 -3.74 -8.23
CA VAL A 17 12.76 -4.47 -8.05
C VAL A 17 13.88 -3.65 -8.64
N GLY A 18 14.90 -3.36 -7.85
CA GLY A 18 16.08 -2.61 -8.25
C GLY A 18 17.32 -3.49 -8.34
N VAL A 19 18.18 -3.21 -9.30
CA VAL A 19 19.47 -3.86 -9.52
C VAL A 19 20.57 -2.84 -9.81
N ILE A 20 21.83 -3.23 -9.62
CA ILE A 20 22.97 -2.45 -10.08
C ILE A 20 23.47 -3.01 -11.41
N ARG A 21 23.54 -2.14 -12.42
CA ARG A 21 24.16 -2.44 -13.73
C ARG A 21 25.17 -1.36 -14.06
N ASN A 22 26.40 -1.76 -14.37
CA ASN A 22 27.49 -0.84 -14.71
C ASN A 22 27.71 0.27 -13.65
N GLY A 23 27.52 -0.06 -12.37
CA GLY A 23 27.67 0.87 -11.26
C GLY A 23 26.51 1.85 -11.06
N GLN A 24 25.40 1.71 -11.80
CA GLN A 24 24.20 2.54 -11.65
C GLN A 24 22.99 1.70 -11.24
N ALA A 25 22.15 2.27 -10.38
CA ALA A 25 20.88 1.66 -10.01
C ALA A 25 19.87 1.77 -11.15
N ARG A 26 19.14 0.67 -11.38
CA ARG A 26 18.10 0.54 -12.40
C ARG A 26 16.96 -0.31 -11.85
N LEU A 27 15.73 0.01 -12.25
CA LEU A 27 14.57 -0.86 -12.02
C LEU A 27 14.48 -1.97 -13.07
N VAL A 28 14.14 -3.17 -12.62
CA VAL A 28 13.83 -4.33 -13.46
C VAL A 28 12.42 -4.16 -14.03
N ALA A 29 12.22 -4.53 -15.30
CA ALA A 29 10.90 -4.57 -15.89
C ALA A 29 10.13 -5.78 -15.35
N LEU A 30 9.01 -5.54 -14.65
CA LEU A 30 8.26 -6.58 -13.95
C LEU A 30 7.07 -7.11 -14.75
N GLU A 31 6.49 -6.27 -15.62
CA GLU A 31 5.33 -6.61 -16.43
C GLU A 31 5.40 -5.92 -17.80
N GLY A 32 5.82 -6.66 -18.82
CA GLY A 32 6.18 -6.07 -20.11
C GLY A 32 7.37 -5.12 -19.93
N GLU A 33 7.22 -3.87 -20.32
CA GLU A 33 8.24 -2.82 -20.14
C GLU A 33 8.07 -2.03 -18.83
N GLN A 34 7.02 -2.32 -18.05
CA GLN A 34 6.70 -1.54 -16.85
C GLN A 34 7.62 -1.92 -15.67
N PRO A 35 8.30 -0.95 -15.03
CA PRO A 35 9.18 -1.21 -13.89
C PRO A 35 8.43 -1.44 -12.57
N THR A 36 7.14 -1.13 -12.53
CA THR A 36 6.26 -1.31 -11.37
C THR A 36 5.32 -2.50 -11.60
N LEU A 37 5.02 -3.22 -10.54
CA LEU A 37 4.04 -4.30 -10.53
C LEU A 37 2.98 -4.03 -9.47
N PRO A 38 1.69 -3.91 -9.81
CA PRO A 38 0.65 -3.85 -8.79
C PRO A 38 0.74 -5.05 -7.84
N SER A 39 0.63 -4.79 -6.54
CA SER A 39 0.69 -5.79 -5.47
C SER A 39 -0.61 -6.59 -5.41
N ALA A 40 -0.89 -7.31 -6.49
CA ALA A 40 -2.11 -8.07 -6.74
C ALA A 40 -1.77 -9.52 -7.11
N VAL A 41 -2.56 -10.44 -6.57
CA VAL A 41 -2.51 -11.88 -6.86
C VAL A 41 -3.90 -12.34 -7.25
N PHE A 42 -4.03 -12.99 -8.40
CA PHE A 42 -5.29 -13.58 -8.86
C PHE A 42 -5.14 -15.09 -9.01
N PHE A 43 -5.92 -15.83 -8.25
CA PHE A 43 -6.05 -17.28 -8.39
C PHE A 43 -7.16 -17.57 -9.40
N ASN A 44 -6.79 -17.94 -10.62
CA ASN A 44 -7.73 -18.29 -11.67
C ASN A 44 -8.28 -19.70 -11.43
N PHE A 45 -9.60 -19.83 -11.39
CA PHE A 45 -10.27 -21.09 -11.12
C PHE A 45 -10.56 -21.91 -12.37
N GLU A 46 -10.54 -21.29 -13.55
CA GLU A 46 -10.77 -21.92 -14.84
C GLU A 46 -9.54 -22.73 -15.26
N ASP A 47 -8.35 -22.13 -15.26
CA ASP A 47 -7.10 -22.78 -15.66
C ASP A 47 -6.24 -23.29 -14.49
N GLY A 48 -6.54 -22.86 -13.26
CA GLY A 48 -5.82 -23.26 -12.05
C GLY A 48 -4.47 -22.58 -11.84
N HIS A 49 -4.13 -21.57 -12.65
CA HIS A 49 -2.90 -20.79 -12.53
C HIS A 49 -3.07 -19.58 -11.60
N THR A 50 -1.92 -19.06 -11.14
CA THR A 50 -1.84 -17.82 -10.37
C THR A 50 -1.24 -16.73 -11.23
N TYR A 51 -1.92 -15.60 -11.31
CA TYR A 51 -1.48 -14.40 -12.03
C TYR A 51 -1.17 -13.28 -11.06
N PHE A 52 -0.31 -12.35 -11.48
CA PHE A 52 0.21 -11.26 -10.66
C PHE A 52 0.06 -9.92 -11.40
N GLY A 53 0.18 -8.80 -10.69
CA GLY A 53 0.29 -7.48 -11.33
C GLY A 53 -0.98 -6.98 -12.01
N ARG A 54 -0.82 -6.27 -13.12
CA ARG A 54 -1.96 -5.75 -13.91
C ARG A 54 -2.73 -6.89 -14.55
N ARG A 55 -2.09 -7.98 -14.94
CA ARG A 55 -2.79 -9.18 -15.43
C ARG A 55 -3.77 -9.72 -14.39
N ALA A 56 -3.36 -9.83 -13.12
CA ALA A 56 -4.24 -10.25 -12.04
C ALA A 56 -5.49 -9.34 -11.91
N ILE A 57 -5.31 -8.03 -12.09
CA ILE A 57 -6.40 -7.05 -12.04
C ILE A 57 -7.28 -7.14 -13.29
N SER A 58 -6.69 -7.32 -14.47
CA SER A 58 -7.41 -7.46 -15.74
C SER A 58 -8.29 -8.69 -15.73
N ASP A 59 -7.73 -9.87 -15.42
CA ASP A 59 -8.46 -11.13 -15.38
C ASP A 59 -9.69 -11.04 -14.45
N TYR A 60 -9.52 -10.43 -13.28
CA TYR A 60 -10.64 -10.18 -12.37
C TYR A 60 -11.68 -9.22 -12.94
N THR A 61 -11.25 -8.15 -13.62
CA THR A 61 -12.15 -7.15 -14.23
C THR A 61 -12.93 -7.73 -15.41
N ASP A 62 -12.29 -8.61 -16.18
CA ASP A 62 -12.89 -9.37 -17.28
C ASP A 62 -13.84 -10.48 -16.78
N SER A 63 -14.11 -10.52 -15.48
CA SER A 63 -15.04 -11.43 -14.82
C SER A 63 -14.67 -12.91 -14.97
N ILE A 64 -13.38 -13.20 -15.14
CA ILE A 64 -12.85 -14.57 -15.11
C ILE A 64 -13.08 -15.15 -13.72
N GLU A 65 -13.49 -16.42 -13.65
CA GLU A 65 -13.77 -17.04 -12.36
C GLU A 65 -12.48 -17.19 -11.55
N GLY A 66 -12.46 -16.59 -10.36
CA GLY A 66 -11.28 -16.67 -9.52
C GLY A 66 -11.38 -15.95 -8.18
N ARG A 67 -10.21 -15.74 -7.57
CA ARG A 67 -10.08 -14.91 -6.38
C ARG A 67 -8.91 -13.94 -6.51
N LEU A 68 -9.24 -12.65 -6.46
CA LEU A 68 -8.28 -11.56 -6.37
C LEU A 68 -7.90 -11.29 -4.90
N MET A 69 -6.62 -11.00 -4.69
CA MET A 69 -6.05 -10.50 -3.45
C MET A 69 -5.30 -9.20 -3.74
N ARG A 70 -5.55 -8.15 -2.95
CA ARG A 70 -4.82 -6.86 -2.98
C ARG A 70 -4.47 -6.43 -1.56
N SER A 71 -3.58 -5.44 -1.45
CA SER A 71 -3.13 -4.87 -0.17
C SER A 71 -2.52 -5.92 0.77
N LEU A 72 -1.79 -6.87 0.18
CA LEU A 72 -1.20 -8.01 0.89
C LEU A 72 -0.18 -7.59 1.95
N LYS A 73 0.54 -6.47 1.75
CA LYS A 73 1.48 -5.94 2.75
C LYS A 73 0.77 -5.58 4.06
N SER A 74 -0.42 -5.00 4.00
CA SER A 74 -1.25 -4.65 5.17
C SER A 74 -1.77 -5.86 5.95
N VAL A 75 -1.53 -7.07 5.46
CA VAL A 75 -1.80 -8.29 6.21
C VAL A 75 -0.71 -8.54 7.27
N LEU A 76 0.54 -8.15 6.99
CA LEU A 76 1.67 -8.27 7.93
C LEU A 76 1.36 -7.49 9.20
N GLY A 77 1.56 -8.10 10.37
CA GLY A 77 1.27 -7.46 11.66
C GLY A 77 -0.22 -7.36 12.03
N SER A 78 -1.13 -7.81 11.15
CA SER A 78 -2.56 -7.90 11.43
C SER A 78 -2.98 -9.30 11.87
N SER A 79 -4.17 -9.43 12.47
CA SER A 79 -4.74 -10.75 12.79
C SER A 79 -4.95 -11.65 11.56
N LEU A 80 -5.06 -11.07 10.36
CA LEU A 80 -5.18 -11.82 9.11
C LEU A 80 -3.91 -12.59 8.73
N ALA A 81 -2.72 -12.20 9.23
CA ALA A 81 -1.47 -12.90 8.91
C ALA A 81 -1.51 -14.40 9.28
N HIS A 82 -2.24 -14.73 10.34
CA HIS A 82 -2.38 -16.10 10.85
C HIS A 82 -3.61 -16.84 10.31
N GLU A 83 -4.43 -16.17 9.51
CA GLU A 83 -5.65 -16.73 8.94
C GLU A 83 -5.38 -17.46 7.62
N LYS A 84 -6.34 -18.32 7.25
CA LYS A 84 -6.32 -19.03 5.98
C LYS A 84 -7.51 -18.64 5.12
N THR A 85 -7.28 -18.56 3.82
CA THR A 85 -8.31 -18.29 2.83
C THR A 85 -8.50 -19.50 1.92
N ARG A 86 -9.76 -19.77 1.55
CA ARG A 86 -10.12 -20.93 0.72
C ARG A 86 -9.94 -20.63 -0.77
N ILE A 87 -8.92 -21.19 -1.40
CA ILE A 87 -8.70 -21.13 -2.85
C ILE A 87 -9.10 -22.48 -3.47
N LYS A 88 -10.24 -22.52 -4.17
CA LYS A 88 -10.91 -23.76 -4.60
C LYS A 88 -11.05 -24.76 -3.44
N ALA A 89 -10.40 -25.92 -3.52
CA ALA A 89 -10.43 -26.97 -2.50
C ALA A 89 -9.34 -26.81 -1.42
N ARG A 90 -8.43 -25.84 -1.55
CA ARG A 90 -7.27 -25.66 -0.64
C ARG A 90 -7.48 -24.50 0.32
N LEU A 91 -7.00 -24.67 1.55
CA LEU A 91 -6.84 -23.57 2.51
C LEU A 91 -5.39 -23.11 2.46
N ILE A 92 -5.17 -21.87 2.03
CA ILE A 92 -3.85 -21.26 1.87
C ILE A 92 -3.71 -20.16 2.91
N GLY A 93 -2.57 -20.09 3.62
CA GLY A 93 -2.30 -19.01 4.58
C GLY A 93 -1.97 -17.70 3.87
N PHE A 94 -2.30 -16.56 4.47
CA PHE A 94 -1.95 -15.28 3.86
C PHE A 94 -0.43 -15.08 3.70
N THR A 95 0.37 -15.56 4.65
CA THR A 95 1.84 -15.55 4.53
C THR A 95 2.35 -16.35 3.33
N ASP A 96 1.67 -17.46 2.97
CA ASP A 96 2.03 -18.24 1.77
C ASP A 96 1.72 -17.44 0.49
N ILE A 97 0.61 -16.70 0.48
CA ILE A 97 0.23 -15.84 -0.65
C ILE A 97 1.23 -14.70 -0.84
N ILE A 98 1.70 -14.09 0.26
CA ILE A 98 2.81 -13.13 0.23
C ILE A 98 4.05 -13.82 -0.35
N GLY A 99 4.35 -15.04 0.10
CA GLY A 99 5.43 -15.87 -0.45
C GLY A 99 5.34 -16.07 -1.96
N PHE A 100 4.16 -16.38 -2.50
CA PHE A 100 3.95 -16.50 -3.96
C PHE A 100 4.23 -15.21 -4.71
N PHE A 101 3.85 -14.06 -4.14
CA PHE A 101 4.13 -12.75 -4.74
C PHE A 101 5.64 -12.45 -4.72
N ILE A 102 6.32 -12.70 -3.59
CA ILE A 102 7.78 -12.55 -3.48
C ILE A 102 8.51 -13.50 -4.43
N ALA A 103 8.01 -14.72 -4.62
CA ALA A 103 8.56 -15.68 -5.58
C ALA A 103 8.48 -15.14 -7.01
N HIS A 104 7.38 -14.49 -7.37
CA HIS A 104 7.22 -13.87 -8.69
C HIS A 104 8.22 -12.71 -8.89
N LEU A 105 8.41 -11.85 -7.89
CA LEU A 105 9.43 -10.79 -7.95
C LEU A 105 10.85 -11.36 -8.05
N LYS A 106 11.16 -12.42 -7.31
CA LYS A 106 12.43 -13.14 -7.41
C LYS A 106 12.65 -13.69 -8.81
N GLN A 107 11.64 -14.32 -9.40
CA GLN A 107 11.74 -14.84 -10.76
C GLN A 107 12.12 -13.73 -11.76
N ARG A 108 11.48 -12.54 -11.67
CA ARG A 108 11.83 -11.40 -12.52
C ARG A 108 13.25 -10.90 -12.30
N LEU A 109 13.69 -10.88 -11.04
CA LEU A 109 15.05 -10.52 -10.67
C LEU A 109 16.08 -11.51 -11.26
N GLU A 110 15.82 -12.81 -11.18
CA GLU A 110 16.69 -13.85 -11.73
C GLU A 110 16.72 -13.87 -13.26
N GLU A 111 15.57 -13.62 -13.90
CA GLU A 111 15.44 -13.45 -15.36
C GLU A 111 16.29 -12.27 -15.85
N ASP A 112 16.26 -11.12 -15.18
CA ASP A 112 17.14 -9.98 -15.51
C ASP A 112 18.61 -10.32 -15.23
N ALA A 113 18.92 -10.88 -14.06
CA ALA A 113 20.28 -11.21 -13.64
C ALA A 113 20.95 -12.24 -14.56
N GLY A 114 20.19 -13.17 -15.14
CA GLY A 114 20.70 -14.32 -15.88
C GLY A 114 21.27 -15.42 -14.98
N SER A 115 21.01 -15.35 -13.67
CA SER A 115 21.52 -16.27 -12.65
C SER A 115 20.62 -16.30 -11.42
N SER A 116 20.76 -17.33 -10.59
CA SER A 116 20.10 -17.40 -9.28
C SER A 116 20.48 -16.20 -8.39
N VAL A 117 19.51 -15.67 -7.66
CA VAL A 117 19.69 -14.55 -6.72
C VAL A 117 19.27 -14.98 -5.33
N GLU A 118 20.25 -15.12 -4.44
CA GLU A 118 20.04 -15.56 -3.05
C GLU A 118 20.22 -14.43 -2.03
N THR A 119 20.65 -13.25 -2.49
CA THR A 119 20.98 -12.09 -1.65
C THR A 119 20.11 -10.89 -2.02
N ILE A 120 19.37 -10.32 -1.08
CA ILE A 120 18.51 -9.16 -1.33
C ILE A 120 18.48 -8.17 -0.15
N VAL A 121 18.10 -6.93 -0.47
CA VAL A 121 17.60 -5.96 0.52
C VAL A 121 16.09 -5.81 0.31
N LEU A 122 15.30 -6.03 1.37
CA LEU A 122 13.87 -5.75 1.38
C LEU A 122 13.58 -4.37 1.96
N GLY A 123 12.69 -3.63 1.30
CA GLY A 123 12.05 -2.45 1.88
C GLY A 123 11.12 -2.83 3.03
N ARG A 124 11.10 -2.00 4.08
CA ARG A 124 10.06 -2.02 5.11
C ARG A 124 9.63 -0.60 5.49
N PRO A 125 8.39 -0.39 5.96
CA PRO A 125 8.01 0.86 6.61
C PRO A 125 8.84 1.06 7.88
N VAL A 126 8.85 2.28 8.42
CA VAL A 126 9.47 2.57 9.71
C VAL A 126 8.79 1.73 10.78
N GLN A 127 7.46 1.63 10.73
CA GLN A 127 6.65 0.75 11.60
C GLN A 127 5.64 -0.05 10.77
N PHE A 128 5.65 -1.38 10.94
CA PHE A 128 4.60 -2.32 10.51
C PHE A 128 3.47 -2.46 11.52
N VAL A 129 3.70 -2.07 12.79
CA VAL A 129 2.67 -1.96 13.82
C VAL A 129 2.99 -0.75 14.70
N ASP A 130 2.01 0.14 14.91
CA ASP A 130 2.16 1.32 15.76
C ASP A 130 2.28 0.93 17.24
N ASP A 131 3.14 1.64 17.98
CA ASP A 131 3.28 1.57 19.45
C ASP A 131 3.50 0.16 20.07
N ASP A 132 3.86 -0.85 19.27
CA ASP A 132 4.18 -2.21 19.72
C ASP A 132 5.42 -2.74 18.99
N ALA A 133 6.59 -2.58 19.62
CA ALA A 133 7.87 -2.99 19.07
C ALA A 133 7.98 -4.51 18.87
N GLU A 134 7.30 -5.33 19.68
CA GLU A 134 7.32 -6.78 19.52
C GLU A 134 6.45 -7.19 18.33
N ALA A 135 5.28 -6.57 18.16
CA ALA A 135 4.42 -6.81 17.00
C ALA A 135 5.08 -6.36 15.69
N ASP A 136 5.77 -5.21 15.70
CA ASP A 136 6.56 -4.73 14.56
C ASP A 136 7.65 -5.74 14.15
N ALA A 137 8.42 -6.22 15.13
CA ALA A 137 9.46 -7.22 14.88
C ALA A 137 8.87 -8.55 14.37
N ARG A 138 7.70 -8.94 14.87
CA ARG A 138 6.97 -10.12 14.36
C ARG A 138 6.56 -9.93 12.90
N ALA A 139 6.00 -8.77 12.53
CA ALA A 139 5.59 -8.46 11.16
C ALA A 139 6.77 -8.46 10.17
N GLN A 140 7.91 -7.87 10.54
CA GLN A 140 9.13 -7.98 9.75
C GLN A 140 9.58 -9.44 9.61
N GLY A 141 9.53 -10.20 10.71
CA GLY A 141 9.89 -11.62 10.72
C GLY A 141 8.98 -12.49 9.84
N GLU A 142 7.71 -12.14 9.68
CA GLU A 142 6.78 -12.81 8.74
C GLU A 142 7.20 -12.59 7.29
N LEU A 143 7.54 -11.35 6.92
CA LEU A 143 8.05 -11.03 5.58
C LEU A 143 9.39 -11.73 5.32
N GLU A 144 10.30 -11.75 6.30
CA GLU A 144 11.56 -12.46 6.19
C GLU A 144 11.34 -13.97 5.99
N LYS A 145 10.44 -14.59 6.76
CA LYS A 145 10.10 -16.01 6.60
C LYS A 145 9.53 -16.30 5.21
N ALA A 146 8.63 -15.45 4.71
CA ALA A 146 8.06 -15.59 3.37
C ALA A 146 9.15 -15.53 2.29
N ALA A 147 10.09 -14.59 2.40
CA ALA A 147 11.23 -14.47 1.48
C ALA A 147 12.20 -15.66 1.57
N ARG A 148 12.55 -16.11 2.78
CA ARG A 148 13.40 -17.29 2.99
C ARG A 148 12.79 -18.56 2.37
N ALA A 149 11.47 -18.71 2.48
CA ALA A 149 10.76 -19.83 1.86
C ALA A 149 10.88 -19.85 0.32
N GLN A 150 11.17 -18.71 -0.32
CA GLN A 150 11.42 -18.63 -1.77
C GLN A 150 12.90 -18.79 -2.14
N GLY A 151 13.76 -19.14 -1.18
CA GLY A 151 15.17 -19.43 -1.40
C GLY A 151 16.11 -18.23 -1.31
N PHE A 152 15.70 -17.11 -0.73
CA PHE A 152 16.64 -16.07 -0.32
C PHE A 152 17.39 -16.51 0.95
N LYS A 153 18.73 -16.41 0.94
CA LYS A 153 19.60 -16.80 2.05
C LYS A 153 20.08 -15.59 2.86
N HIS A 154 20.49 -14.55 2.14
CA HIS A 154 21.05 -13.32 2.72
C HIS A 154 20.04 -12.19 2.55
N ILE A 155 19.32 -11.87 3.62
CA ILE A 155 18.27 -10.86 3.63
C ILE A 155 18.69 -9.74 4.57
N ALA A 156 18.73 -8.52 4.06
CA ALA A 156 18.80 -7.32 4.87
C ALA A 156 17.51 -6.51 4.71
N PHE A 157 17.16 -5.73 5.72
CA PHE A 157 16.07 -4.77 5.64
C PHE A 157 16.61 -3.35 5.55
N GLN A 158 15.84 -2.47 4.91
CA GLN A 158 16.07 -1.03 4.88
C GLN A 158 14.72 -0.33 4.97
N PHE A 159 14.69 0.80 5.67
CA PHE A 159 13.50 1.64 5.73
C PHE A 159 13.22 2.26 4.37
N GLU A 160 11.97 2.18 3.92
CA GLU A 160 11.48 2.78 2.67
C GLU A 160 11.83 4.27 2.52
N PRO A 161 11.57 5.15 3.51
CA PRO A 161 11.96 6.56 3.39
C PRO A 161 13.48 6.75 3.31
N ILE A 162 14.27 5.85 3.91
CA ILE A 162 15.73 5.91 3.82
C ILE A 162 16.22 5.46 2.44
N ALA A 163 15.61 4.42 1.87
CA ALA A 163 15.89 4.02 0.50
C ALA A 163 15.57 5.16 -0.48
N ALA A 164 14.42 5.80 -0.36
CA ALA A 164 14.08 6.98 -1.15
C ALA A 164 15.13 8.12 -1.02
N ALA A 165 15.62 8.36 0.19
CA ALA A 165 16.70 9.33 0.42
C ALA A 165 18.03 8.96 -0.28
N LEU A 166 18.35 7.66 -0.36
CA LEU A 166 19.57 7.18 -1.02
C LEU A 166 19.56 7.43 -2.54
N ASP A 167 18.41 7.30 -3.21
CA ASP A 167 18.27 7.69 -4.62
C ASP A 167 18.43 9.21 -4.78
N TYR A 168 17.79 9.98 -3.90
CA TYR A 168 17.87 11.44 -3.95
C TYR A 168 19.31 11.94 -3.75
N GLU A 169 20.04 11.37 -2.80
CA GLU A 169 21.42 11.76 -2.48
C GLU A 169 22.37 11.69 -3.68
N GLN A 170 22.11 10.82 -4.67
CA GLN A 170 22.90 10.75 -5.91
C GLN A 170 22.85 12.06 -6.74
N LYS A 171 21.83 12.89 -6.52
CA LYS A 171 21.58 14.14 -7.26
C LYS A 171 22.01 15.38 -6.49
N VAL A 172 22.38 15.23 -5.22
CA VAL A 172 22.73 16.32 -4.32
C VAL A 172 24.16 16.78 -4.58
N ALA A 173 24.40 18.10 -4.50
CA ALA A 173 25.73 18.70 -4.74
C ALA A 173 26.43 19.21 -3.46
N ARG A 174 25.69 19.35 -2.36
CA ARG A 174 26.17 19.84 -1.06
C ARG A 174 25.38 19.22 0.07
N GLU A 175 25.92 19.22 1.28
CA GLU A 175 25.17 18.76 2.44
C GLU A 175 23.86 19.56 2.63
N GLU A 176 22.77 18.84 2.86
CA GLU A 176 21.46 19.42 3.17
C GLU A 176 20.65 18.51 4.10
N LEU A 177 19.67 19.11 4.79
CA LEU A 177 18.70 18.40 5.60
C LEU A 177 17.43 18.21 4.78
N ALA A 178 17.04 16.96 4.57
CA ALA A 178 15.86 16.58 3.82
C ALA A 178 14.82 15.94 4.74
N LEU A 179 13.57 16.37 4.59
CA LEU A 179 12.41 15.66 5.13
C LEU A 179 11.88 14.71 4.05
N ILE A 180 11.95 13.41 4.32
CA ILE A 180 11.32 12.39 3.48
C ILE A 180 9.93 12.11 4.00
N VAL A 181 8.95 12.16 3.10
CA VAL A 181 7.54 11.91 3.36
C VAL A 181 7.09 10.82 2.41
N ASP A 182 6.96 9.60 2.91
CA ASP A 182 6.45 8.47 2.16
C ASP A 182 5.02 8.16 2.59
N MET A 183 4.02 8.54 1.77
CA MET A 183 2.63 8.18 2.03
C MET A 183 2.17 7.13 1.03
N GLY A 184 2.36 5.87 1.42
CA GLY A 184 2.05 4.71 0.62
C GLY A 184 0.57 4.31 0.65
N GLY A 185 0.33 3.05 0.28
CA GLY A 185 -1.01 2.46 0.30
C GLY A 185 -1.51 2.12 1.70
N GLY A 186 -0.63 1.64 2.60
CA GLY A 186 -1.05 1.16 3.93
C GLY A 186 -0.36 1.83 5.12
N THR A 187 0.73 2.56 4.89
CA THR A 187 1.48 3.28 5.94
C THR A 187 1.88 4.66 5.42
N SER A 188 2.14 5.56 6.36
CA SER A 188 2.82 6.82 6.09
C SER A 188 4.07 6.92 6.97
N ASP A 189 5.22 7.09 6.35
CA ASP A 189 6.52 7.01 6.98
C ASP A 189 7.30 8.30 6.73
N PHE A 190 7.94 8.80 7.77
CA PHE A 190 8.63 10.10 7.75
C PHE A 190 10.05 9.93 8.26
N SER A 191 10.99 10.62 7.63
CA SER A 191 12.38 10.64 8.11
C SER A 191 13.02 12.00 7.87
N VAL A 192 13.70 12.52 8.87
CA VAL A 192 14.61 13.66 8.69
C VAL A 192 16.01 13.11 8.52
N VAL A 193 16.60 13.37 7.37
CA VAL A 193 17.89 12.81 6.97
C VAL A 193 18.85 13.90 6.54
N ARG A 194 20.12 13.71 6.85
CA ARG A 194 21.23 14.48 6.31
C ARG A 194 21.74 13.79 5.05
N VAL A 195 21.58 14.44 3.92
CA VAL A 195 22.09 13.93 2.63
C VAL A 195 23.32 14.76 2.23
N SER A 196 24.38 14.10 1.80
CA SER A 196 25.59 14.79 1.32
C SER A 196 26.42 13.91 0.38
N PRO A 197 27.08 14.49 -0.63
CA PRO A 197 27.97 13.74 -1.52
C PRO A 197 29.14 13.07 -0.77
N GLU A 198 29.64 13.71 0.29
CA GLU A 198 30.76 13.18 1.07
C GLU A 198 30.33 11.98 1.93
N ARG A 199 29.21 12.09 2.66
CA ARG A 199 28.72 10.99 3.52
C ARG A 199 28.09 9.85 2.73
N ALA A 200 27.63 10.09 1.50
CA ALA A 200 27.18 9.04 0.58
C ALA A 200 28.24 7.92 0.40
N ARG A 201 29.53 8.28 0.53
CA ARG A 201 30.66 7.35 0.40
C ARG A 201 31.03 6.66 1.72
N SER A 202 30.44 7.07 2.84
CA SER A 202 30.70 6.47 4.15
C SER A 202 30.02 5.11 4.28
N THR A 203 30.72 4.17 4.92
CA THR A 203 30.18 2.86 5.28
C THR A 203 29.31 2.92 6.53
N ASP A 204 29.56 3.87 7.44
CA ASP A 204 28.69 4.15 8.59
C ASP A 204 27.88 5.43 8.34
N ARG A 205 26.57 5.24 8.23
CA ARG A 205 25.58 6.30 7.96
C ARG A 205 24.49 6.36 9.01
N LYS A 206 24.68 5.69 10.16
CA LYS A 206 23.68 5.70 11.24
C LYS A 206 23.39 7.13 11.73
N GLY A 207 24.42 7.98 11.76
CA GLY A 207 24.29 9.39 12.16
C GLY A 207 23.66 10.32 11.11
N ASP A 208 23.35 9.81 9.91
CA ASP A 208 22.70 10.61 8.86
C ASP A 208 21.18 10.61 9.03
N ILE A 209 20.63 9.62 9.73
CA ILE A 209 19.20 9.55 10.06
C ILE A 209 19.01 10.26 11.39
N LEU A 210 18.45 11.47 11.35
CA LEU A 210 18.27 12.28 12.55
C LEU A 210 17.02 11.84 13.33
N ALA A 211 15.95 11.51 12.62
CA ALA A 211 14.75 10.92 13.19
C ALA A 211 13.95 10.15 12.13
N ASN A 212 13.17 9.17 12.58
CA ASN A 212 12.17 8.49 11.76
C ASN A 212 10.92 8.17 12.60
N ARG A 213 9.75 8.20 11.97
CA ARG A 213 8.48 7.75 12.55
C ARG A 213 7.58 7.19 11.46
N GLY A 214 6.71 6.25 11.82
CA GLY A 214 5.63 5.75 10.97
C GLY A 214 4.26 5.99 11.59
N ILE A 215 3.21 5.83 10.80
CA ILE A 215 1.83 5.71 11.26
C ILE A 215 1.04 4.82 10.29
N HIS A 216 0.14 3.97 10.79
CA HIS A 216 -0.73 3.09 10.00
C HIS A 216 -1.91 3.83 9.39
N ILE A 217 -1.62 4.82 8.56
CA ILE A 217 -2.58 5.56 7.76
C ILE A 217 -2.03 5.61 6.34
N GLY A 218 -2.77 5.07 5.37
CA GLY A 218 -2.35 5.10 3.97
C GLY A 218 -3.51 5.32 3.00
N GLY A 219 -3.18 5.25 1.71
CA GLY A 219 -4.14 5.43 0.62
C GLY A 219 -5.36 4.52 0.70
N THR A 220 -5.21 3.29 1.19
CA THR A 220 -6.31 2.33 1.31
C THR A 220 -7.26 2.66 2.46
N ASP A 221 -6.79 3.35 3.49
CA ASP A 221 -7.65 3.87 4.56
C ASP A 221 -8.51 5.01 4.03
N PHE A 222 -7.94 5.90 3.21
CA PHE A 222 -8.69 6.95 2.55
C PHE A 222 -9.75 6.36 1.60
N ASP A 223 -9.42 5.31 0.85
CA ASP A 223 -10.41 4.58 0.03
C ASP A 223 -11.54 4.02 0.89
N ARG A 224 -11.20 3.39 2.01
CA ARG A 224 -12.17 2.80 2.94
C ARG A 224 -13.09 3.87 3.53
N LEU A 225 -12.54 4.97 4.04
CA LEU A 225 -13.32 6.07 4.62
C LEU A 225 -14.24 6.69 3.58
N LEU A 226 -13.72 6.95 2.38
CA LEU A 226 -14.50 7.51 1.28
C LEU A 226 -15.61 6.56 0.82
N SER A 227 -15.32 5.27 0.74
CA SER A 227 -16.30 4.22 0.43
C SER A 227 -17.40 4.17 1.50
N ILE A 228 -17.04 4.17 2.78
CA ILE A 228 -18.00 4.17 3.90
C ILE A 228 -18.90 5.42 3.86
N ALA A 229 -18.32 6.60 3.60
CA ALA A 229 -19.05 7.86 3.61
C ALA A 229 -19.99 8.02 2.41
N HIS A 230 -19.58 7.58 1.21
CA HIS A 230 -20.27 7.94 -0.04
C HIS A 230 -20.85 6.74 -0.81
N VAL A 231 -20.29 5.53 -0.67
CA VAL A 231 -20.65 4.37 -1.49
C VAL A 231 -21.44 3.32 -0.71
N MET A 232 -21.04 3.01 0.51
CA MET A 232 -21.74 2.06 1.37
C MET A 232 -23.19 2.47 1.70
N PRO A 233 -23.57 3.77 1.80
CA PRO A 233 -24.97 4.17 1.96
C PRO A 233 -25.86 3.69 0.81
N GLU A 234 -25.34 3.67 -0.42
CA GLU A 234 -26.03 3.11 -1.59
C GLU A 234 -26.22 1.58 -1.53
N LEU A 235 -25.59 0.92 -0.55
CA LEU A 235 -25.74 -0.51 -0.27
C LEU A 235 -26.55 -0.77 1.02
N GLY A 236 -26.98 0.28 1.72
CA GLY A 236 -27.77 0.18 2.95
C GLY A 236 -26.99 0.45 4.24
N TYR A 237 -25.76 0.95 4.16
CA TYR A 237 -25.06 1.45 5.35
C TYR A 237 -25.84 2.60 5.99
N LEU A 238 -25.85 2.65 7.33
CA LEU A 238 -26.67 3.57 8.14
C LEU A 238 -28.19 3.47 7.94
N THR A 239 -28.68 2.48 7.20
CA THR A 239 -30.12 2.20 7.13
C THR A 239 -30.59 1.74 8.51
N PRO A 240 -31.70 2.26 9.04
CA PRO A 240 -32.32 1.76 10.26
C PRO A 240 -33.00 0.40 10.07
N THR A 241 -33.20 -0.33 11.16
CA THR A 241 -34.09 -1.48 11.19
C THR A 241 -35.54 -1.03 11.00
N LYS A 242 -36.42 -1.93 10.54
CA LYS A 242 -37.86 -1.65 10.33
C LYS A 242 -38.59 -1.16 11.58
N ASP A 243 -38.08 -1.49 12.77
CA ASP A 243 -38.63 -1.02 14.04
C ASP A 243 -38.03 0.33 14.50
N GLY A 244 -37.11 0.92 13.72
CA GLY A 244 -36.50 2.23 13.95
C GLY A 244 -35.56 2.32 15.16
N LYS A 245 -35.27 1.20 15.84
CA LYS A 245 -34.54 1.23 17.12
C LYS A 245 -33.04 1.36 16.98
N ARG A 246 -32.47 0.90 15.86
CA ARG A 246 -31.03 0.86 15.61
C ARG A 246 -30.73 0.90 14.12
N ASN A 247 -29.49 1.23 13.78
CA ASN A 247 -28.96 1.03 12.43
C ASN A 247 -28.58 -0.43 12.20
N LEU A 248 -28.56 -0.84 10.93
CA LEU A 248 -28.06 -2.14 10.52
C LEU A 248 -26.61 -2.35 10.97
N PRO A 249 -26.19 -3.61 11.22
CA PRO A 249 -24.81 -3.92 11.59
C PRO A 249 -23.80 -3.41 10.56
N ALA A 250 -22.85 -2.58 11.00
CA ALA A 250 -21.86 -1.93 10.13
C ALA A 250 -20.76 -2.87 9.60
N SER A 251 -20.51 -4.00 10.26
CA SER A 251 -19.31 -4.82 10.05
C SER A 251 -19.14 -5.26 8.59
N TYR A 252 -20.20 -5.75 7.95
CA TYR A 252 -20.11 -6.23 6.57
C TYR A 252 -19.87 -5.11 5.55
N PHE A 253 -20.39 -3.90 5.81
CA PHE A 253 -20.12 -2.73 4.98
C PHE A 253 -18.66 -2.28 5.11
N ILE A 254 -18.15 -2.26 6.35
CA ILE A 254 -16.74 -1.95 6.62
C ILE A 254 -15.83 -3.00 5.95
N ASP A 255 -16.18 -4.29 6.04
CA ASP A 255 -15.43 -5.38 5.41
C ASP A 255 -15.40 -5.25 3.88
N LEU A 256 -16.53 -4.90 3.24
CA LEU A 256 -16.58 -4.63 1.80
C LEU A 256 -15.78 -3.38 1.41
N ALA A 257 -15.74 -2.36 2.26
CA ALA A 257 -14.98 -1.13 2.03
C ALA A 257 -13.47 -1.29 2.27
N THR A 258 -13.02 -2.38 2.89
CA THR A 258 -11.62 -2.58 3.29
C THR A 258 -10.95 -3.62 2.39
N TRP A 259 -10.05 -3.20 1.50
CA TRP A 259 -9.40 -4.02 0.46
C TRP A 259 -9.03 -5.45 0.89
N GLN A 260 -8.22 -5.61 1.94
CA GLN A 260 -7.73 -6.90 2.43
C GLN A 260 -8.81 -7.77 3.10
N ARG A 261 -9.97 -7.19 3.45
CA ARG A 261 -11.09 -7.87 4.12
C ARG A 261 -12.25 -8.21 3.18
N ILE A 262 -12.25 -7.72 1.94
CA ILE A 262 -13.34 -7.95 0.97
C ILE A 262 -13.64 -9.45 0.82
N ASN A 263 -12.63 -10.32 0.82
CA ASN A 263 -12.86 -11.76 0.68
C ASN A 263 -13.63 -12.40 1.86
N LEU A 264 -13.69 -11.75 3.03
CA LEU A 264 -14.45 -12.21 4.19
C LEU A 264 -15.97 -12.12 3.95
N VAL A 265 -16.42 -11.18 3.10
CA VAL A 265 -17.85 -11.03 2.80
C VAL A 265 -18.36 -12.10 1.83
N TYR A 266 -17.49 -12.81 1.11
CA TYR A 266 -17.89 -13.84 0.13
C TYR A 266 -18.14 -15.23 0.75
N THR A 267 -18.20 -15.32 2.08
CA THR A 267 -18.43 -16.60 2.76
C THR A 267 -19.92 -16.94 2.83
N ALA A 268 -20.24 -18.24 2.92
CA ALA A 268 -21.63 -18.68 3.10
C ALA A 268 -22.26 -18.12 4.38
N LYS A 269 -21.46 -17.96 5.46
CA LYS A 269 -21.90 -17.31 6.69
C LYS A 269 -22.28 -15.85 6.45
N ALA A 270 -21.40 -15.07 5.82
CA ALA A 270 -21.68 -13.68 5.50
C ALA A 270 -22.95 -13.55 4.65
N MET A 271 -23.15 -14.43 3.67
CA MET A 271 -24.37 -14.47 2.87
C MET A 271 -25.65 -14.75 3.68
N THR A 272 -25.60 -15.70 4.62
CA THR A 272 -26.73 -15.95 5.53
C THR A 272 -27.03 -14.74 6.39
N ASP A 273 -26.00 -14.13 6.97
CA ASP A 273 -26.16 -12.95 7.84
C ASP A 273 -26.70 -11.75 7.04
N LEU A 274 -26.23 -11.52 5.81
CA LEU A 274 -26.73 -10.45 4.93
C LEU A 274 -28.20 -10.65 4.56
N ARG A 275 -28.64 -11.90 4.32
CA ARG A 275 -30.06 -12.20 4.07
C ARG A 275 -30.93 -11.90 5.29
N GLN A 276 -30.43 -12.15 6.50
CA GLN A 276 -31.10 -11.76 7.74
C GLN A 276 -31.16 -10.23 7.89
N ILE A 277 -30.04 -9.54 7.66
CA ILE A 277 -29.95 -8.07 7.66
C ILE A 277 -30.97 -7.46 6.70
N ARG A 278 -31.12 -8.01 5.48
CA ARG A 278 -32.13 -7.56 4.51
C ARG A 278 -33.55 -7.67 5.05
N PHE A 279 -33.87 -8.73 5.80
CA PHE A 279 -35.19 -8.93 6.36
C PHE A 279 -35.53 -7.87 7.42
N GLU A 280 -34.54 -7.46 8.21
CA GLU A 280 -34.67 -6.44 9.27
C GLU A 280 -34.58 -5.00 8.76
N ALA A 281 -34.04 -4.77 7.57
CA ALA A 281 -33.79 -3.43 7.02
C ALA A 281 -35.06 -2.66 6.63
N GLU A 282 -35.13 -1.38 6.99
CA GLU A 282 -36.15 -0.46 6.47
C GLU A 282 -36.03 -0.33 4.94
N ARG A 283 -34.79 -0.23 4.44
CA ARG A 283 -34.46 -0.20 3.00
C ARG A 283 -33.91 -1.53 2.51
N ALA A 284 -34.79 -2.53 2.46
CA ALA A 284 -34.45 -3.89 2.00
C ALA A 284 -33.93 -3.95 0.56
N ASP A 285 -34.28 -2.96 -0.28
CA ASP A 285 -33.79 -2.81 -1.65
C ASP A 285 -32.29 -2.53 -1.71
N LEU A 286 -31.78 -1.67 -0.83
CA LEU A 286 -30.34 -1.33 -0.77
C LEU A 286 -29.51 -2.54 -0.30
N VAL A 287 -29.98 -3.24 0.73
CA VAL A 287 -29.31 -4.47 1.19
C VAL A 287 -29.43 -5.59 0.14
N GLY A 288 -30.52 -5.62 -0.63
CA GLY A 288 -30.65 -6.49 -1.80
C GLY A 288 -29.56 -6.25 -2.85
N ARG A 289 -29.23 -4.98 -3.11
CA ARG A 289 -28.11 -4.59 -3.97
C ARG A 289 -26.76 -5.03 -3.39
N PHE A 290 -26.57 -4.89 -2.06
CA PHE A 290 -25.37 -5.40 -1.39
C PHE A 290 -25.23 -6.92 -1.55
N ILE A 291 -26.29 -7.68 -1.30
CA ILE A 291 -26.33 -9.13 -1.51
C ILE A 291 -25.91 -9.48 -2.94
N HIS A 292 -26.45 -8.77 -3.95
CA HIS A 292 -26.10 -9.00 -5.34
C HIS A 292 -24.60 -8.80 -5.62
N ILE A 293 -24.00 -7.72 -5.07
CA ILE A 293 -22.56 -7.45 -5.16
C ILE A 293 -21.73 -8.57 -4.54
N VAL A 294 -22.17 -9.12 -3.41
CA VAL A 294 -21.48 -10.20 -2.71
C VAL A 294 -21.59 -11.51 -3.47
N GLU A 295 -22.78 -11.86 -3.96
CA GLU A 295 -23.04 -13.08 -4.75
C GLU A 295 -22.19 -13.12 -6.02
N HIS A 296 -22.02 -11.97 -6.69
CA HIS A 296 -21.23 -11.85 -7.93
C HIS A 296 -19.78 -11.39 -7.70
N ARG A 297 -19.36 -11.26 -6.43
CA ARG A 297 -18.00 -10.90 -6.02
C ARG A 297 -17.47 -9.58 -6.59
N TYR A 298 -18.32 -8.56 -6.68
CA TYR A 298 -17.97 -7.26 -7.25
C TYR A 298 -17.27 -6.28 -6.29
N GLY A 299 -16.91 -6.73 -5.08
CA GLY A 299 -16.35 -5.87 -4.04
C GLY A 299 -15.05 -5.17 -4.44
N HIS A 300 -14.08 -5.89 -5.02
CA HIS A 300 -12.82 -5.26 -5.46
C HIS A 300 -13.03 -4.32 -6.66
N ALA A 301 -14.01 -4.60 -7.52
CA ALA A 301 -14.37 -3.69 -8.62
C ALA A 301 -14.91 -2.35 -8.08
N ILE A 302 -15.75 -2.41 -7.05
CA ILE A 302 -16.26 -1.21 -6.36
C ILE A 302 -15.13 -0.47 -5.66
N ALA A 303 -14.29 -1.16 -4.88
CA ALA A 303 -13.14 -0.54 -4.21
C ALA A 303 -12.20 0.16 -5.21
N GLY A 304 -11.97 -0.44 -6.40
CA GLY A 304 -11.20 0.18 -7.47
C GLY A 304 -11.87 1.41 -8.09
N LEU A 305 -13.21 1.47 -8.15
CA LEU A 305 -13.93 2.68 -8.57
C LEU A 305 -13.76 3.81 -7.54
N VAL A 306 -13.76 3.49 -6.24
CA VAL A 306 -13.51 4.47 -5.17
C VAL A 306 -12.07 5.00 -5.23
N GLU A 307 -11.09 4.10 -5.37
CA GLU A 307 -9.67 4.47 -5.54
C GLU A 307 -9.49 5.43 -6.73
N ARG A 308 -10.11 5.14 -7.88
CA ARG A 308 -10.09 6.02 -9.05
C ARG A 308 -10.73 7.38 -8.80
N ALA A 309 -11.88 7.43 -8.12
CA ALA A 309 -12.52 8.70 -7.78
C ALA A 309 -11.64 9.54 -6.83
N LYS A 310 -11.03 8.92 -5.82
CA LYS A 310 -10.07 9.57 -4.92
C LYS A 310 -8.88 10.15 -5.70
N ILE A 311 -8.29 9.38 -6.61
CA ILE A 311 -7.18 9.83 -7.44
C ILE A 311 -7.60 11.02 -8.31
N ALA A 312 -8.77 10.95 -8.97
CA ALA A 312 -9.27 12.03 -9.82
C ALA A 312 -9.49 13.35 -9.05
N LEU A 313 -9.88 13.27 -7.77
CA LEU A 313 -10.04 14.43 -6.89
C LEU A 313 -8.74 15.16 -6.53
N THR A 314 -7.58 14.62 -6.92
CA THR A 314 -6.29 15.33 -6.85
C THR A 314 -6.31 16.56 -7.74
N ASP A 315 -6.83 16.42 -8.97
CA ASP A 315 -6.83 17.47 -9.99
C ASP A 315 -8.23 18.06 -10.25
N GLN A 316 -9.28 17.33 -9.91
CA GLN A 316 -10.67 17.73 -10.14
C GLN A 316 -11.38 18.20 -8.85
N SER A 317 -12.38 19.07 -8.99
CA SER A 317 -13.20 19.54 -7.85
C SER A 317 -14.28 18.53 -7.45
N SER A 318 -14.66 17.63 -8.35
CA SER A 318 -15.59 16.53 -8.11
C SER A 318 -15.23 15.30 -8.95
N ALA A 319 -15.67 14.14 -8.51
CA ALA A 319 -15.56 12.87 -9.19
C ALA A 319 -16.79 12.01 -8.88
N GLU A 320 -17.13 11.07 -9.75
CA GLU A 320 -18.28 10.18 -9.57
C GLU A 320 -17.83 8.71 -9.48
N VAL A 321 -18.25 8.02 -8.44
CA VAL A 321 -18.15 6.56 -8.35
C VAL A 321 -19.35 5.96 -9.07
N ARG A 322 -19.21 5.74 -10.38
CA ARG A 322 -20.27 5.15 -11.20
C ARG A 322 -20.17 3.63 -11.22
N VAL A 323 -21.06 2.96 -10.49
CA VAL A 323 -21.20 1.50 -10.53
C VAL A 323 -22.16 1.13 -11.66
N SER A 324 -21.66 0.46 -12.69
CA SER A 324 -22.43 -0.01 -13.86
C SER A 324 -22.20 -1.49 -14.09
N LEU A 325 -22.48 -2.29 -13.05
CA LEU A 325 -22.29 -3.74 -13.06
C LEU A 325 -23.62 -4.42 -13.38
N PRO A 326 -23.61 -5.65 -13.96
CA PRO A 326 -24.83 -6.42 -14.14
C PRO A 326 -25.60 -6.53 -12.82
N GLY A 327 -26.87 -6.13 -12.79
CA GLY A 327 -27.72 -6.17 -11.58
C GLY A 327 -27.42 -5.13 -10.49
N ALA A 328 -26.40 -4.27 -10.64
CA ALA A 328 -26.11 -3.19 -9.72
C ALA A 328 -25.74 -1.90 -10.47
N ARG A 329 -26.66 -0.92 -10.49
CA ARG A 329 -26.43 0.39 -11.09
C ARG A 329 -26.74 1.50 -10.09
N PHE A 330 -25.73 2.28 -9.76
CA PHE A 330 -25.85 3.47 -8.92
C PHE A 330 -24.62 4.35 -9.11
N ALA A 331 -24.72 5.59 -8.65
CA ALA A 331 -23.63 6.54 -8.67
C ALA A 331 -23.56 7.27 -7.33
N ALA A 332 -22.34 7.56 -6.89
CA ALA A 332 -22.09 8.44 -5.76
C ALA A 332 -21.17 9.57 -6.22
N GLU A 333 -21.66 10.81 -6.15
CA GLU A 333 -20.83 11.99 -6.40
C GLU A 333 -20.01 12.32 -5.16
N ILE A 334 -18.75 12.65 -5.37
CA ILE A 334 -17.80 13.01 -4.33
C ILE A 334 -17.15 14.32 -4.75
N THR A 335 -17.23 15.33 -3.89
CA THR A 335 -16.52 16.60 -4.10
C THR A 335 -15.17 16.57 -3.40
N ARG A 336 -14.23 17.43 -3.81
CA ARG A 336 -12.94 17.60 -3.12
C ARG A 336 -13.14 17.97 -1.66
N GLY A 337 -14.11 18.85 -1.36
CA GLY A 337 -14.49 19.19 0.02
C GLY A 337 -15.02 17.99 0.80
N GLY A 338 -15.80 17.10 0.16
CA GLY A 338 -16.27 15.86 0.78
C GLY A 338 -15.14 14.87 1.09
N LEU A 339 -14.15 14.75 0.19
CA LEU A 339 -12.93 13.99 0.45
C LEU A 339 -12.16 14.60 1.63
N GLU A 340 -11.86 15.90 1.59
CA GLU A 340 -11.11 16.59 2.66
C GLU A 340 -11.81 16.46 4.03
N ALA A 341 -13.14 16.57 4.08
CA ALA A 341 -13.91 16.37 5.31
C ALA A 341 -13.85 14.92 5.82
N THR A 342 -13.80 13.95 4.91
CA THR A 342 -13.80 12.51 5.22
C THR A 342 -12.44 12.04 5.77
N ILE A 343 -11.34 12.59 5.27
CA ILE A 343 -9.97 12.17 5.64
C ILE A 343 -9.28 13.16 6.59
N GLY A 344 -9.94 14.25 6.97
CA GLY A 344 -9.35 15.37 7.71
C GLY A 344 -8.62 14.95 8.98
N ASP A 345 -9.28 14.16 9.83
CA ASP A 345 -8.72 13.69 11.10
C ASP A 345 -7.46 12.82 10.89
N ASP A 346 -7.47 11.95 9.88
CA ASP A 346 -6.32 11.10 9.57
C ASP A 346 -5.16 11.90 8.96
N ILE A 347 -5.44 12.93 8.17
CA ILE A 347 -4.42 13.85 7.65
C ILE A 347 -3.85 14.74 8.78
N GLU A 348 -4.66 15.12 9.76
CA GLU A 348 -4.17 15.83 10.96
C GLU A 348 -3.22 14.94 11.77
N ARG A 349 -3.56 13.67 11.97
CA ARG A 349 -2.69 12.68 12.63
C ARG A 349 -1.37 12.50 11.88
N VAL A 350 -1.42 12.38 10.55
CA VAL A 350 -0.22 12.35 9.68
C VAL A 350 0.64 13.59 9.88
N THR A 351 0.03 14.79 9.84
CA THR A 351 0.73 16.06 10.00
C THR A 351 1.34 16.21 11.40
N ALA A 352 0.66 15.72 12.43
CA ALA A 352 1.19 15.67 13.79
C ALA A 352 2.41 14.75 13.89
N THR A 353 2.39 13.58 13.25
CA THR A 353 3.55 12.68 13.19
C THR A 353 4.74 13.33 12.48
N VAL A 354 4.52 14.04 11.35
CA VAL A 354 5.59 14.80 10.68
C VAL A 354 6.20 15.84 11.61
N ARG A 355 5.37 16.61 12.31
CA ARG A 355 5.83 17.62 13.28
C ARG A 355 6.68 16.98 14.38
N GLN A 356 6.26 15.83 14.90
CA GLN A 356 7.02 15.11 15.92
C GLN A 356 8.35 14.59 15.38
N THR A 357 8.40 14.07 14.14
CA THR A 357 9.65 13.63 13.51
C THR A 357 10.65 14.78 13.37
N ILE A 358 10.19 15.98 13.01
CA ILE A 358 11.06 17.17 12.96
C ILE A 358 11.57 17.53 14.36
N ALA A 359 10.71 17.50 15.37
CA ALA A 359 11.10 17.78 16.75
C ALA A 359 12.14 16.78 17.28
N ASP A 360 11.95 15.49 17.01
CA ASP A 360 12.86 14.43 17.45
C ASP A 360 14.22 14.50 16.76
N ALA A 361 14.27 15.03 15.54
CA ALA A 361 15.53 15.26 14.82
C ALA A 361 16.42 16.32 15.50
N GLY A 362 15.86 17.12 16.42
CA GLY A 362 16.59 18.15 17.16
C GLY A 362 17.06 19.31 16.28
N VAL A 363 16.39 19.55 15.14
CA VAL A 363 16.70 20.63 14.20
C VAL A 363 15.51 21.60 14.09
N ASP A 364 15.80 22.86 13.78
CA ASP A 364 14.75 23.82 13.45
C ASP A 364 14.10 23.46 12.10
N ALA A 365 12.79 23.64 11.97
CA ALA A 365 12.08 23.38 10.73
C ALA A 365 12.61 24.23 9.55
N SER A 366 13.14 25.43 9.82
CA SER A 366 13.79 26.27 8.80
C SER A 366 15.13 25.73 8.32
N ALA A 367 15.75 24.80 9.05
CA ALA A 367 16.99 24.16 8.64
C ALA A 367 16.76 23.04 7.61
N ILE A 368 15.53 22.57 7.47
CA ILE A 368 15.14 21.60 6.44
C ILE A 368 14.99 22.34 5.11
N THR A 369 15.90 22.08 4.18
CA THR A 369 15.98 22.79 2.89
C THR A 369 15.40 21.99 1.73
N ALA A 370 15.13 20.69 1.92
CA ALA A 370 14.50 19.84 0.92
C ALA A 370 13.37 19.02 1.56
N VAL A 371 12.27 18.85 0.82
CA VAL A 371 11.19 17.94 1.17
C VAL A 371 10.93 16.99 0.01
N PHE A 372 11.13 15.70 0.26
CA PHE A 372 10.94 14.65 -0.72
C PHE A 372 9.59 14.00 -0.49
N LEU A 373 8.68 14.15 -1.46
CA LEU A 373 7.36 13.55 -1.42
C LEU A 373 7.40 12.26 -2.25
N THR A 374 7.12 11.12 -1.62
CA THR A 374 7.05 9.81 -2.26
C THR A 374 5.81 9.04 -1.80
N GLY A 375 5.40 8.05 -2.57
CA GLY A 375 4.13 7.36 -2.36
C GLY A 375 2.94 8.16 -2.89
N GLY A 376 2.02 7.46 -3.57
CA GLY A 376 0.94 8.09 -4.33
C GLY A 376 -0.05 8.91 -3.49
N SER A 377 -0.12 8.68 -2.17
CA SER A 377 -1.04 9.42 -1.29
C SER A 377 -0.55 10.83 -0.97
N THR A 378 0.74 11.14 -1.19
CA THR A 378 1.27 12.51 -1.05
C THR A 378 0.71 13.48 -2.09
N ALA A 379 0.16 12.97 -3.19
CA ALA A 379 -0.50 13.77 -4.21
C ALA A 379 -1.82 14.41 -3.71
N ILE A 380 -2.40 13.91 -2.62
CA ILE A 380 -3.64 14.45 -2.06
C ILE A 380 -3.44 15.93 -1.67
N PRO A 381 -4.23 16.87 -2.22
CA PRO A 381 -4.03 18.30 -2.03
C PRO A 381 -4.00 18.76 -0.57
N LEU A 382 -4.87 18.21 0.28
CA LEU A 382 -4.91 18.51 1.70
C LEU A 382 -3.61 18.08 2.41
N ALA A 383 -3.15 16.85 2.13
CA ALA A 383 -1.91 16.30 2.68
C ALA A 383 -0.70 17.13 2.25
N LYS A 384 -0.54 17.38 0.94
CA LYS A 384 0.55 18.20 0.39
C LYS A 384 0.57 19.58 1.03
N ARG A 385 -0.59 20.25 1.12
CA ARG A 385 -0.71 21.60 1.72
C ARG A 385 -0.31 21.62 3.20
N GLN A 386 -0.82 20.68 4.01
CA GLN A 386 -0.53 20.66 5.45
C GLN A 386 0.94 20.32 5.72
N ILE A 387 1.51 19.34 5.03
CA ILE A 387 2.90 18.92 5.22
C ILE A 387 3.87 20.02 4.81
N LEU A 388 3.67 20.66 3.64
CA LEU A 388 4.54 21.74 3.18
C LEU A 388 4.46 22.98 4.09
N SER A 389 3.35 23.20 4.79
CA SER A 389 3.23 24.29 5.76
C SER A 389 4.15 24.13 6.97
N LEU A 390 4.63 22.91 7.26
CA LEU A 390 5.58 22.64 8.35
C LEU A 390 7.01 23.03 7.99
N VAL A 391 7.35 23.07 6.70
CA VAL A 391 8.70 23.32 6.18
C VAL A 391 8.67 24.34 5.03
N PRO A 392 8.21 25.59 5.27
CA PRO A 392 7.92 26.55 4.20
C PRO A 392 9.15 27.01 3.40
N GLN A 393 10.37 26.78 3.90
CA GLN A 393 11.62 27.11 3.22
C GLN A 393 12.17 25.96 2.38
N ALA A 394 11.62 24.75 2.53
CA ALA A 394 12.09 23.57 1.84
C ALA A 394 11.70 23.59 0.36
N SER A 395 12.64 23.24 -0.50
CA SER A 395 12.36 22.97 -1.91
C SER A 395 11.67 21.62 -2.04
N VAL A 396 10.53 21.59 -2.75
CA VAL A 396 9.82 20.34 -3.02
C VAL A 396 10.56 19.57 -4.09
N ILE A 397 11.01 18.37 -3.74
CA ILE A 397 11.61 17.43 -4.67
C ILE A 397 10.54 16.40 -5.01
N GLU A 398 10.04 16.46 -6.24
CA GLU A 398 9.15 15.45 -6.79
C GLU A 398 10.02 14.29 -7.31
N GLY A 399 10.11 13.22 -6.51
CA GLY A 399 10.74 11.97 -6.93
C GLY A 399 9.83 11.18 -7.87
N ASP A 400 10.38 10.13 -8.49
CA ASP A 400 9.51 9.08 -9.03
C ASP A 400 8.76 8.45 -7.85
N MET A 401 7.46 8.77 -7.77
CA MET A 401 6.56 8.38 -6.67
C MET A 401 6.51 6.88 -6.39
N PHE A 402 6.94 6.04 -7.35
CA PHE A 402 6.90 4.58 -7.23
C PHE A 402 8.27 3.91 -7.40
N GLY A 403 9.25 4.59 -8.00
CA GLY A 403 10.54 3.99 -8.34
C GLY A 403 11.69 4.29 -7.37
N SER A 404 11.61 5.40 -6.63
CA SER A 404 12.73 5.91 -5.80
C SER A 404 13.17 4.90 -4.72
N VAL A 405 12.21 4.23 -4.08
CA VAL A 405 12.48 3.20 -3.06
C VAL A 405 13.25 2.03 -3.67
N GLY A 406 12.77 1.46 -4.77
CA GLY A 406 13.43 0.32 -5.44
C GLY A 406 14.87 0.62 -5.87
N LEU A 407 15.12 1.82 -6.41
CA LEU A 407 16.46 2.29 -6.75
C LEU A 407 17.36 2.41 -5.50
N GLY A 408 16.84 3.04 -4.45
CA GLY A 408 17.54 3.18 -3.18
C GLY A 408 17.91 1.85 -2.53
N LEU A 409 17.02 0.86 -2.59
CA LEU A 409 17.28 -0.49 -2.09
C LEU A 409 18.39 -1.19 -2.88
N ALA A 410 18.48 -0.96 -4.19
CA ALA A 410 19.58 -1.49 -5.01
C ALA A 410 20.92 -0.86 -4.63
N LEU A 411 20.95 0.45 -4.37
CA LEU A 411 22.14 1.16 -3.87
C LEU A 411 22.56 0.63 -2.49
N ASP A 412 21.60 0.40 -1.59
CA ASP A 412 21.86 -0.20 -0.29
C ASP A 412 22.39 -1.64 -0.40
N ALA A 413 21.84 -2.43 -1.34
CA ALA A 413 22.31 -3.78 -1.61
C ALA A 413 23.75 -3.79 -2.11
N GLN A 414 24.11 -2.86 -3.01
CA GLN A 414 25.49 -2.67 -3.45
C GLN A 414 26.43 -2.41 -2.29
N ARG A 415 26.06 -1.48 -1.41
CA ARG A 415 26.90 -1.12 -0.26
C ARG A 415 27.11 -2.29 0.70
N LYS A 416 26.10 -3.14 0.89
CA LYS A 416 26.12 -4.24 1.86
C LYS A 416 26.75 -5.52 1.32
N PHE A 417 26.67 -5.76 0.02
CA PHE A 417 26.96 -7.08 -0.57
C PHE A 417 27.93 -7.06 -1.77
N ALA A 418 28.34 -5.89 -2.28
CA ALA A 418 29.33 -5.79 -3.35
C ALA A 418 30.77 -6.06 -2.85
#